data_AF-A0A2T7EM01-F1
#
_entry.id   AF-A0A2T7EM01-F1
#
_cell.length_a   1.000
_cell.length_b   1.000
_cell.length_c   1.000
_cell.angle_alpha   90.00
_cell.angle_beta   90.00
_cell.angle_gamma   90.00
#
_symmetry.space_group_name_H-M   'P 1'
#
loop_
_entity.id
_entity.type
_entity.pdbx_description
1 polymer ?
#
loop_
_entity_poly.entity_id
_entity_poly.type
_entity_poly.pdbx_seq_one_letter_code
_entity_poly.pdbx_strand_id
1 'polypeptide(L)'
;MLPLFADQGLTARLMAARRVGLEVPWDGRAFGGEDVAATVRRVMVEEEGKALARNAREMQGVFWDTARQGRYIDELAEHLQRRRRREQDAPCT
;
A
#
# COMPACT_ATOMS: atom_id res chain seq x y z
N MET A 1 3.86 -7.10 -9.84
CA MET A 1 3.97 -7.18 -8.37
C MET A 1 4.37 -8.60 -8.05
N LEU A 2 5.40 -8.74 -7.23
CA LEU A 2 6.01 -10.01 -6.87
C LEU A 2 5.86 -10.16 -5.34
N PRO A 3 4.74 -10.72 -4.85
CA PRO A 3 4.53 -10.87 -3.42
C PRO A 3 5.48 -11.95 -2.88
N LEU A 4 6.37 -11.58 -1.96
CA LEU A 4 7.38 -12.48 -1.42
C LEU A 4 7.05 -12.95 0.00
N PHE A 5 6.49 -12.06 0.84
CA PHE A 5 6.29 -12.35 2.26
C PHE A 5 5.03 -11.70 2.83
N ALA A 6 4.47 -12.31 3.89
CA ALA A 6 3.39 -11.77 4.72
C ALA A 6 2.13 -11.37 3.91
N ASP A 7 1.58 -10.19 4.21
CA ASP A 7 0.35 -9.63 3.63
C ASP A 7 0.54 -9.10 2.20
N GLN A 8 1.76 -9.17 1.65
CA GLN A 8 2.04 -8.70 0.30
C GLN A 8 1.19 -9.38 -0.76
N GLY A 9 0.78 -10.64 -0.57
CA GLY A 9 -0.15 -11.32 -1.49
C GLY A 9 -1.52 -10.65 -1.54
N LEU A 10 -2.07 -10.25 -0.39
CA LEU A 10 -3.33 -9.53 -0.32
C LEU A 10 -3.18 -8.12 -0.90
N THR A 11 -2.08 -7.44 -0.58
CA THR A 11 -1.76 -6.13 -1.14
C THR A 11 -1.60 -6.18 -2.66
N ALA A 12 -0.90 -7.18 -3.22
CA ALA A 12 -0.71 -7.34 -4.65
C ALA A 12 -2.05 -7.54 -5.38
N ARG A 13 -2.93 -8.40 -4.86
CA ARG A 13 -4.28 -8.62 -5.39
C ARG A 13 -5.12 -7.35 -5.36
N LEU A 14 -5.05 -6.61 -4.26
CA LEU A 14 -5.75 -5.35 -4.10
C LEU A 14 -5.28 -4.29 -5.11
N MET A 15 -3.98 -4.20 -5.35
CA MET A 15 -3.39 -3.27 -6.32
C MET A 15 -3.69 -3.67 -7.77
N ALA A 16 -3.73 -4.98 -8.06
CA ALA A 16 -4.15 -5.51 -9.35
C ALA A 16 -5.64 -5.22 -9.61
N ALA A 17 -6.51 -5.40 -8.61
CA ALA A 17 -7.93 -5.05 -8.70
C ALA A 17 -8.14 -3.54 -8.95
N ARG A 18 -7.28 -2.69 -8.38
CA ARG A 18 -7.23 -1.24 -8.67
C ARG A 18 -6.57 -0.88 -10.00
N ARG A 19 -6.11 -1.87 -10.77
CA ARG A 19 -5.40 -1.68 -12.04
C ARG A 19 -4.18 -0.74 -11.91
N VAL A 20 -3.44 -0.88 -10.81
CA VAL A 20 -2.19 -0.14 -10.54
C VAL A 20 -0.96 -0.93 -11.00
N GLY A 21 -1.10 -2.26 -11.09
CA GLY A 21 -0.09 -3.15 -11.62
C GLY A 21 -0.68 -4.52 -11.92
N LEU A 22 0.18 -5.43 -12.34
CA LEU A 22 -0.17 -6.84 -12.56
C LEU A 22 0.50 -7.70 -11.50
N GLU A 23 -0.15 -8.75 -11.03
CA GLU A 23 0.47 -9.78 -10.18
C GLU A 23 1.16 -10.82 -11.07
N VAL A 24 2.38 -11.21 -10.72
CA VAL A 24 3.06 -12.30 -11.44
C VAL A 24 2.38 -13.62 -11.04
N PRO A 25 1.99 -14.48 -11.99
CA PRO A 25 1.49 -15.82 -11.69
C PRO A 25 2.42 -16.58 -10.75
N TRP A 26 1.84 -17.25 -9.75
CA TRP A 26 2.56 -18.07 -8.79
C TRP A 26 2.02 -19.49 -8.81
N ASP A 27 2.92 -20.46 -8.96
CA ASP A 27 2.57 -21.89 -8.99
C ASP A 27 2.43 -22.53 -7.60
N GLY A 28 2.60 -21.73 -6.52
CA GLY A 28 2.57 -22.19 -5.14
C GLY A 28 3.95 -22.59 -4.56
N ARG A 29 5.00 -22.64 -5.38
CA ARG A 29 6.37 -22.96 -4.97
C ARG A 29 7.38 -21.89 -5.39
N ALA A 30 7.29 -21.39 -6.62
CA ALA A 30 8.22 -20.42 -7.18
C ALA A 30 7.55 -19.55 -8.26
N PHE A 31 8.22 -18.45 -8.63
CA PHE A 31 7.82 -17.66 -9.78
C PHE A 31 8.58 -18.12 -11.02
N GLY A 32 7.86 -18.41 -12.09
CA GLY A 32 8.46 -18.75 -13.38
C GLY A 32 9.19 -17.55 -13.96
N GLY A 33 10.44 -17.74 -14.42
CA GLY A 33 11.20 -16.67 -15.07
C GLY A 33 10.50 -16.12 -16.33
N GLU A 34 9.81 -16.99 -17.06
CA GLU A 34 8.99 -16.60 -18.22
C GLU A 34 7.78 -15.74 -17.82
N ASP A 35 7.07 -16.12 -16.75
CA ASP A 35 5.93 -15.38 -16.22
C ASP A 35 6.34 -13.99 -15.71
N VAL A 36 7.49 -13.91 -15.05
CA VAL A 36 8.10 -12.64 -14.63
C VAL A 36 8.39 -11.78 -15.86
N ALA A 37 9.10 -12.33 -16.85
CA ALA A 37 9.47 -11.59 -18.05
C ALA A 37 8.25 -11.13 -18.85
N ALA A 38 7.22 -11.97 -18.97
CA ALA A 38 5.96 -11.63 -19.62
C ALA A 38 5.24 -10.49 -18.88
N THR A 39 5.14 -10.58 -17.56
CA THR A 39 4.50 -9.54 -16.74
C THR A 39 5.25 -8.20 -16.85
N VAL A 40 6.59 -8.22 -16.84
CA VAL A 40 7.40 -7.01 -17.02
C VAL A 40 7.16 -6.38 -18.40
N ARG A 41 7.13 -7.18 -19.46
CA ARG A 41 6.83 -6.68 -20.82
C ARG A 41 5.46 -6.01 -20.90
N ARG A 42 4.42 -6.63 -20.33
CA ARG A 42 3.05 -6.05 -20.29
C ARG A 42 3.00 -4.71 -19.58
N VAL A 43 3.74 -4.57 -18.48
CA VAL A 43 3.76 -3.33 -17.69
C VAL A 43 4.60 -2.23 -18.37
N MET A 44 5.71 -2.57 -19.01
CA MET A 44 6.70 -1.58 -19.47
C MET A 44 6.61 -1.25 -20.96
N VAL A 45 6.13 -2.18 -21.79
CA VAL A 45 6.19 -2.06 -23.26
C VAL A 45 4.79 -1.98 -23.86
N GLU A 46 3.84 -2.76 -23.36
CA GLU A 46 2.50 -2.82 -23.93
C GLU A 46 1.63 -1.63 -23.53
N GLU A 47 0.58 -1.36 -24.32
CA GLU A 47 -0.36 -0.26 -24.08
C GLU A 47 -1.09 -0.38 -22.74
N GLU A 48 -1.30 -1.61 -22.26
CA GLU A 48 -1.85 -1.87 -20.92
C GLU A 48 -1.02 -1.17 -19.82
N GLY A 49 0.31 -1.15 -19.96
CA GLY A 49 1.24 -0.49 -19.05
C GLY A 49 0.97 1.00 -18.86
N LYS A 50 0.54 1.71 -19.90
CA LYS A 50 0.22 3.14 -19.82
C LYS A 50 -0.99 3.40 -18.91
N ALA A 51 -2.01 2.53 -18.97
CA ALA A 51 -3.17 2.63 -18.11
C ALA A 51 -2.81 2.34 -16.65
N LEU A 52 -1.98 1.32 -16.40
CA LEU A 52 -1.47 0.99 -15.06
C LEU A 52 -0.67 2.16 -14.47
N ALA A 53 0.23 2.76 -15.25
CA ALA A 53 1.05 3.89 -14.82
C ALA A 53 0.21 5.15 -14.51
N ARG A 54 -0.83 5.43 -15.30
CA ARG A 54 -1.76 6.52 -15.02
C ARG A 54 -2.50 6.30 -13.70
N ASN A 55 -3.09 5.11 -13.52
CA ASN A 55 -3.81 4.78 -12.29
C ASN A 55 -2.88 4.83 -11.06
N ALA A 56 -1.63 4.40 -11.20
CA ALA A 56 -0.63 4.50 -10.14
C ALA A 56 -0.34 5.97 -9.75
N ARG A 57 -0.24 6.89 -10.72
CA ARG A 57 -0.04 8.32 -10.48
C ARG A 57 -1.26 8.97 -9.81
N GLU A 58 -2.47 8.62 -10.22
CA GLU A 58 -3.70 9.11 -9.57
C GLU A 58 -3.76 8.63 -8.11
N MET A 59 -3.42 7.37 -7.86
CA MET A 59 -3.40 6.81 -6.52
C MET A 59 -2.30 7.40 -5.63
N GLN A 60 -1.18 7.85 -6.21
CA GLN A 60 -0.13 8.56 -5.49
C GLN A 60 -0.69 9.81 -4.77
N GLY A 61 -1.62 10.55 -5.38
CA GLY A 61 -2.23 11.73 -4.76
C GLY A 61 -2.98 11.42 -3.47
N VAL A 62 -3.55 10.22 -3.34
CA VAL A 62 -4.27 9.78 -2.14
C VAL A 62 -3.30 9.39 -1.02
N PHE A 63 -2.25 8.65 -1.37
CA PHE A 63 -1.25 8.20 -0.38
C PHE A 63 -0.31 9.33 0.06
N TRP A 64 -0.09 10.32 -0.79
CA TRP A 64 0.87 11.40 -0.57
C TRP A 64 0.27 12.68 0.01
N ASP A 65 -0.99 12.66 0.48
CA ASP A 65 -1.55 13.76 1.27
C ASP A 65 -0.95 13.77 2.68
N THR A 66 0.34 14.09 2.75
CA THR A 66 1.15 14.08 3.98
C THR A 66 0.64 15.09 5.00
N ALA A 67 0.01 16.18 4.55
CA ALA A 67 -0.61 17.17 5.43
C ALA A 67 -1.80 16.55 6.18
N ARG A 68 -2.68 15.83 5.49
CA ARG A 68 -3.80 15.13 6.12
C ARG A 68 -3.33 13.99 7.03
N GLN A 69 -2.35 13.20 6.57
CA GLN A 69 -1.79 12.12 7.40
C GLN A 69 -1.12 12.66 8.67
N GLY A 70 -0.38 13.78 8.56
CA GLY A 70 0.23 14.46 9.71
C GLY A 70 -0.82 14.87 10.74
N ARG A 71 -1.91 15.52 10.30
CA ARG A 71 -3.01 15.91 11.20
C ARG A 71 -3.62 14.72 11.95
N TYR A 72 -3.81 13.58 11.29
CA TYR A 72 -4.33 12.39 11.97
C TYR A 72 -3.40 11.86 13.06
N ILE A 73 -2.09 11.89 12.82
CA ILE A 73 -1.11 11.49 13.82
C ILE A 73 -1.07 12.50 14.98
N ASP A 74 -1.10 13.79 14.67
CA ASP A 74 -1.10 14.86 15.68
C ASP A 74 -2.33 14.77 16.59
N GLU A 75 -3.53 14.62 16.01
CA GLU A 75 -4.79 14.47 16.77
C GLU A 75 -4.76 13.23 17.68
N LEU A 76 -4.24 12.11 17.18
CA LEU A 76 -4.06 10.90 17.96
C LEU A 76 -3.08 11.12 19.11
N ALA A 77 -1.93 11.74 18.85
CA ALA A 77 -0.93 12.05 19.86
C ALA A 77 -1.47 12.97 20.94
N GLU A 78 -2.20 14.03 20.56
CA GLU A 78 -2.86 14.93 21.50
C GLU A 78 -3.88 14.21 22.38
N HIS A 79 -4.68 13.30 21.79
CA HIS A 79 -5.67 12.52 22.53
C HIS A 79 -5.00 11.62 23.57
N LEU A 80 -3.92 10.93 23.20
CA LEU A 80 -3.17 10.06 24.09
C LEU A 80 -2.47 10.86 25.21
N GLN A 81 -1.90 12.02 24.90
CA GLN A 81 -1.32 12.91 25.91
C GLN A 81 -2.36 13.45 26.89
N ARG A 82 -3.55 13.83 26.40
CA ARG A 82 -4.66 14.28 27.25
C ARG A 82 -5.13 13.16 28.18
N ARG A 83 -5.24 11.92 27.69
CA ARG A 83 -5.57 10.76 28.54
C ARG A 83 -4.51 10.54 29.62
N ARG A 84 -3.22 10.54 29.25
CA ARG A 84 -2.12 10.37 30.19
C ARG A 84 -2.11 11.43 31.30
N ARG A 85 -2.37 12.70 30.97
CA ARG A 85 -2.47 13.77 31.98
C ARG A 85 -3.62 13.53 32.94
N ARG A 86 -4.81 13.18 32.44
CA ARG A 86 -5.97 12.84 33.28
C ARG A 86 -5.72 11.66 34.22
N GLU A 87 -4.94 10.68 33.79
CA GLU A 87 -4.54 9.54 34.64
C GLU A 87 -3.54 9.95 35.73
N GLN A 88 -2.67 10.93 35.47
CA GLN A 88 -1.72 11.46 36.46
C GLN A 88 -2.38 12.39 37.47
N ASP A 89 -3.38 13.15 37.02
CA ASP A 89 -4.17 14.07 37.85
C ASP A 89 -5.33 13.34 38.56
N ALA A 90 -5.49 12.04 38.35
CA ALA A 90 -6.51 11.24 39.01
C ALA A 90 -6.18 11.12 40.51
N PRO A 91 -7.10 11.50 41.41
CA PRO A 91 -6.85 11.40 42.84
C PRO A 91 -6.61 9.94 43.22
N CYS A 92 -5.52 9.66 43.96
CA CYS A 92 -5.31 8.36 44.61
C CYS A 92 -6.50 8.08 45.54
N THR A 93 -7.36 7.15 45.15
CA THR A 93 -8.34 6.50 46.03
C THR A 93 -7.67 5.39 46.84
#